data_AF-A0A6A5SRS1-F1
#
_entry.id   AF-A0A6A5SRS1-F1
#
_cell.length_a   1.000
_cell.length_b   1.000
_cell.length_c   1.000
_cell.angle_alpha   90.00
_cell.angle_beta   90.00
_cell.angle_gamma   90.00
#
_symmetry.space_group_name_H-M   'P 1'
#
loop_
_entity.id
_entity.type
_entity.pdbx_description
1 polymer ?
#
loop_
_entity_poly.entity_id
_entity_poly.type
_entity_poly.pdbx_seq_one_letter_code
_entity_poly.pdbx_strand_id
1 'polypeptide(L)'
;MANFTFLALPPHFGRRRLQHQLIPQAVSGSIYFTADPVDGLLFQNPDLYHDLHVFKCVTTVVLNTGSRGEAANYTRMLERERGLEEAYKWMAGLPSKIPDLDAPIRNETTIQLGKHNISASLLPDMPNLQILYLRLPDSTHGGQGYPAYNGESLRKLYYPGIQTITSTDGTNNTYTAQDLNDVIAMILQFRQASNIHVLSYQDELSPDDNDVHSSEHADHIMSARIVMWVIKREKMEVKVQSYASDLMRSLAANINVTSTDYRMKTDAYLKYAAYDANMCHSLEECDDRYKKAKPYLDQYGEVDYVSAFLERAYYVVDQSRLDGR
;
A
#
# COMPACT_ATOMS: atom_id res chain seq x y z
N MET A 1 26.20 -0.37 46.29
CA MET A 1 24.89 0.30 46.14
C MET A 1 25.11 1.52 45.27
N ALA A 2 24.80 1.41 43.98
CA ALA A 2 25.04 2.46 42.99
C ALA A 2 23.72 3.21 42.74
N ASN A 3 23.69 4.50 43.06
CA ASN A 3 22.57 5.39 42.76
C ASN A 3 22.60 5.76 41.28
N PHE A 4 21.63 5.26 40.50
CA PHE A 4 21.35 5.77 39.16
C PHE A 4 20.53 7.05 39.26
N THR A 5 21.14 8.16 38.83
CA THR A 5 20.48 9.45 38.72
C THR A 5 19.75 9.47 37.37
N PHE A 6 18.43 9.66 37.37
CA PHE A 6 17.65 9.88 36.15
C PHE A 6 18.08 11.20 35.50
N LEU A 7 18.73 11.12 34.33
CA LEU A 7 18.91 12.26 33.45
C LEU A 7 17.60 12.50 32.70
N ALA A 8 16.86 13.52 33.12
CA ALA A 8 15.72 14.06 32.39
C ALA A 8 16.20 14.64 31.05
N LEU A 9 15.52 14.28 29.97
CA LEU A 9 15.68 14.91 28.65
C LEU A 9 15.21 16.38 28.72
N PRO A 10 15.91 17.33 28.09
CA PRO A 10 15.58 18.74 28.18
C PRO A 10 14.34 19.10 27.34
N PRO A 11 13.48 20.03 27.80
CA PRO A 11 12.30 20.45 27.06
C PRO A 11 12.62 21.70 26.23
N HIS A 12 13.06 21.57 24.98
CA HIS A 12 13.13 22.72 24.06
C HIS A 12 12.95 22.32 22.59
N PHE A 13 11.70 22.17 22.14
CA PHE A 13 11.35 22.42 20.74
C PHE A 13 11.16 23.93 20.55
N GLY A 14 12.27 24.63 20.29
CA GLY A 14 12.25 25.99 19.79
C GLY A 14 11.66 26.03 18.38
N ARG A 15 10.70 26.93 18.15
CA ARG A 15 10.13 27.23 16.83
C ARG A 15 11.24 27.67 15.86
N ARG A 16 11.83 26.74 15.11
CA ARG A 16 12.53 27.05 13.86
C ARG A 16 11.50 26.98 12.73
N ARG A 17 11.31 28.10 12.02
CA ARG A 17 10.64 28.11 10.72
C ARG A 17 11.49 27.29 9.75
N LEU A 18 11.19 25.99 9.65
CA LEU A 18 11.53 25.20 8.49
C LEU A 18 10.65 25.70 7.35
N GLN A 19 11.25 25.94 6.17
CA GLN A 19 10.51 26.20 4.94
C GLN A 19 9.62 24.98 4.66
N HIS A 20 8.36 25.07 5.08
CA HIS A 20 7.32 24.09 4.81
C HIS A 20 6.92 24.24 3.34
N GLN A 21 7.53 23.46 2.46
CA GLN A 21 6.92 23.16 1.16
C GLN A 21 6.02 21.93 1.32
N LEU A 22 4.77 22.23 1.69
CA LEU A 22 3.52 21.60 1.25
C LEU A 22 3.38 20.07 1.41
N ILE A 23 3.04 19.63 2.62
CA ILE A 23 1.92 18.68 2.73
C ILE A 23 0.66 19.56 2.75
N PRO A 24 -0.28 19.44 1.79
CA PRO A 24 -1.55 20.15 1.87
C PRO A 24 -2.27 19.85 3.19
N GLN A 25 -3.08 20.81 3.65
CA GLN A 25 -3.80 20.93 4.94
C GLN A 25 -4.78 19.79 5.32
N ALA A 26 -4.65 18.61 4.73
CA ALA A 26 -5.54 17.48 4.91
C ALA A 26 -5.21 16.69 6.20
N VAL A 27 -5.45 17.31 7.36
CA VAL A 27 -5.35 16.70 8.69
C VAL A 27 -6.66 16.02 9.08
N SER A 28 -6.63 15.02 9.96
CA SER A 28 -7.82 14.35 10.49
C SER A 28 -8.67 13.65 9.41
N GLY A 29 -8.08 12.63 8.77
CA GLY A 29 -8.73 11.80 7.76
C GLY A 29 -8.33 10.33 7.81
N SER A 30 -8.28 9.69 6.65
CA SER A 30 -7.94 8.27 6.49
C SER A 30 -6.56 8.11 5.85
N ILE A 31 -5.78 7.16 6.35
CA ILE A 31 -4.55 6.71 5.68
C ILE A 31 -4.71 5.26 5.27
N TYR A 32 -4.49 4.98 3.99
CA TYR A 32 -4.46 3.64 3.42
C TYR A 32 -3.00 3.24 3.20
N PHE A 33 -2.57 2.16 3.83
CA PHE A 33 -1.27 1.54 3.56
C PHE A 33 -1.49 0.33 2.66
N THR A 34 -0.75 0.28 1.56
CA THR A 34 -0.74 -0.85 0.61
C THR A 34 0.69 -1.36 0.44
N ALA A 35 0.83 -2.65 0.11
CA ALA A 35 2.13 -3.16 -0.31
C ALA A 35 2.41 -2.65 -1.72
N ASP A 36 1.53 -2.97 -2.65
CA ASP A 36 1.66 -2.71 -4.07
C ASP A 36 0.67 -1.60 -4.50
N PRO A 37 0.85 -0.99 -5.69
CA PRO A 37 -0.06 0.05 -6.17
C PRO A 37 -1.52 -0.38 -6.31
N VAL A 38 -1.78 -1.65 -6.62
CA VAL A 38 -3.13 -2.14 -6.97
C VAL A 38 -3.98 -2.54 -5.73
N ASP A 39 -3.35 -2.83 -4.59
CA ASP A 39 -4.00 -3.44 -3.42
C ASP A 39 -5.18 -2.62 -2.89
N GLY A 40 -5.05 -1.29 -2.89
CA GLY A 40 -6.13 -0.41 -2.43
C GLY A 40 -7.39 -0.56 -3.29
N LEU A 41 -7.21 -0.83 -4.58
CA LEU A 41 -8.30 -1.01 -5.53
C LEU A 41 -8.94 -2.40 -5.41
N LEU A 42 -8.16 -3.43 -5.10
CA LEU A 42 -8.63 -4.83 -4.99
C LEU A 42 -9.15 -5.17 -3.60
N PHE A 43 -8.50 -4.72 -2.54
CA PHE A 43 -8.74 -5.22 -1.18
C PHE A 43 -9.38 -4.18 -0.26
N GLN A 44 -9.06 -2.90 -0.45
CA GLN A 44 -9.55 -1.82 0.44
C GLN A 44 -10.79 -1.08 -0.11
N ASN A 45 -11.13 -1.28 -1.38
CA ASN A 45 -12.43 -0.85 -1.93
C ASN A 45 -13.56 -1.81 -1.50
N PRO A 46 -14.77 -1.27 -1.19
CA PRO A 46 -15.25 0.07 -1.56
C PRO A 46 -15.01 1.19 -0.54
N ASP A 47 -14.41 0.94 0.62
CA ASP A 47 -14.22 1.98 1.65
C ASP A 47 -13.35 3.14 1.13
N LEU A 48 -12.29 2.83 0.38
CA LEU A 48 -11.46 3.86 -0.27
C LEU A 48 -12.29 4.76 -1.19
N TYR A 49 -13.14 4.18 -2.04
CA TYR A 49 -14.08 4.95 -2.86
C TYR A 49 -15.01 5.80 -1.99
N HIS A 50 -15.61 5.26 -0.93
CA HIS A 50 -16.53 6.03 -0.06
C HIS A 50 -15.83 7.23 0.58
N ASP A 51 -14.58 7.07 1.01
CA ASP A 51 -13.78 8.15 1.61
C ASP A 51 -13.45 9.25 0.60
N LEU A 52 -13.08 8.88 -0.63
CA LEU A 52 -12.82 9.82 -1.72
C LEU A 52 -14.10 10.54 -2.16
N HIS A 53 -15.21 9.81 -2.29
CA HIS A 53 -16.48 10.31 -2.78
C HIS A 53 -17.08 11.40 -1.86
N VAL A 54 -16.88 11.27 -0.55
CA VAL A 54 -17.32 12.28 0.43
C VAL A 54 -16.25 13.32 0.76
N PHE A 55 -15.21 13.44 -0.07
CA PHE A 55 -14.13 14.42 0.04
C PHE A 55 -13.39 14.38 1.40
N LYS A 56 -13.23 13.19 2.00
CA LYS A 56 -12.37 13.07 3.18
C LYS A 56 -10.93 13.38 2.83
N CYS A 57 -10.16 13.78 3.84
CA CYS A 57 -8.72 13.83 3.74
C CYS A 57 -8.17 12.40 3.61
N VAL A 58 -7.59 12.06 2.47
CA VAL A 58 -7.05 10.72 2.20
C VAL A 58 -5.54 10.80 1.94
N THR A 59 -4.79 9.89 2.56
CA THR A 59 -3.41 9.60 2.19
C THR A 59 -3.34 8.15 1.80
N THR A 60 -2.72 7.83 0.68
CA THR A 60 -2.33 6.45 0.38
C THR A 60 -0.81 6.36 0.46
N VAL A 61 -0.30 5.36 1.15
CA VAL A 61 1.13 5.06 1.25
C VAL A 61 1.37 3.71 0.62
N VAL A 62 2.05 3.72 -0.52
CA VAL A 62 2.39 2.52 -1.30
C VAL A 62 3.85 2.17 -0.99
N LEU A 63 4.08 0.99 -0.44
CA LEU A 63 5.40 0.61 0.07
C LEU A 63 6.35 0.20 -1.05
N ASN A 64 5.93 -0.69 -1.95
CA ASN A 64 6.75 -1.21 -3.04
C ASN A 64 6.21 -0.79 -4.42
N THR A 65 6.87 -1.25 -5.50
CA THR A 65 6.53 -0.86 -6.89
C THR A 65 5.66 -1.87 -7.65
N GLY A 66 5.29 -3.01 -7.03
CA GLY A 66 4.62 -4.13 -7.70
C GLY A 66 5.40 -4.66 -8.91
N SER A 67 6.74 -4.60 -8.86
CA SER A 67 7.62 -4.91 -10.00
C SER A 67 7.63 -6.37 -10.42
N ARG A 68 7.24 -7.29 -9.54
CA ARG A 68 7.30 -8.74 -9.72
C ARG A 68 8.70 -9.19 -10.17
N GLY A 69 9.73 -8.52 -9.65
CA GLY A 69 11.13 -8.76 -9.99
C GLY A 69 11.61 -8.19 -11.32
N GLU A 70 10.83 -7.36 -12.00
CA GLU A 70 11.23 -6.68 -13.23
C GLU A 70 12.33 -5.64 -12.95
N ALA A 71 13.57 -5.96 -13.35
CA ALA A 71 14.74 -5.14 -13.03
C ALA A 71 14.68 -3.72 -13.62
N ALA A 72 14.80 -2.71 -12.75
CA ALA A 72 15.07 -1.31 -13.09
C ALA A 72 14.16 -0.69 -14.18
N ASN A 73 12.91 -1.15 -14.30
CA ASN A 73 11.96 -0.58 -15.24
C ASN A 73 11.24 0.64 -14.64
N TYR A 74 11.96 1.76 -14.59
CA TYR A 74 11.46 3.03 -14.10
C TYR A 74 10.18 3.48 -14.85
N THR A 75 10.11 3.27 -16.17
CA THR A 75 8.92 3.59 -16.97
C THR A 75 7.71 2.79 -16.49
N ARG A 76 7.85 1.47 -16.34
CA ARG A 76 6.72 0.62 -15.90
C ARG A 76 6.26 0.94 -14.48
N MET A 77 7.18 1.25 -13.58
CA MET A 77 6.84 1.75 -12.24
C MET A 77 5.96 3.00 -12.33
N LEU A 78 6.36 3.98 -13.14
CA LEU A 78 5.61 5.23 -13.30
C LEU A 78 4.27 5.06 -14.03
N GLU A 79 4.18 4.11 -14.96
CA GLU A 79 2.91 3.74 -15.57
C GLU A 79 1.91 3.25 -14.51
N ARG A 80 2.34 2.37 -13.59
CA ARG A 80 1.51 1.90 -12.46
C ARG A 80 1.12 3.04 -11.52
N GLU A 81 2.06 3.92 -11.15
CA GLU A 81 1.75 5.10 -10.33
C GLU A 81 0.70 6.00 -11.00
N ARG A 82 0.85 6.26 -12.31
CA ARG A 82 -0.12 7.03 -13.09
C ARG A 82 -1.48 6.34 -13.17
N GLY A 83 -1.51 5.02 -13.37
CA GLY A 83 -2.75 4.24 -13.34
C GLY A 83 -3.49 4.39 -12.02
N LEU A 84 -2.76 4.37 -10.90
CA LEU A 84 -3.34 4.55 -9.57
C LEU A 84 -3.89 5.96 -9.40
N GLU A 85 -3.15 6.98 -9.84
CA GLU A 85 -3.64 8.37 -9.83
C GLU A 85 -4.91 8.57 -10.65
N GLU A 86 -5.00 7.96 -11.85
CA GLU A 86 -6.19 8.05 -12.70
C GLU A 86 -7.39 7.31 -12.11
N ALA A 87 -7.17 6.17 -11.44
CA ALA A 87 -8.20 5.48 -10.68
C ALA A 87 -8.74 6.36 -9.53
N TYR A 88 -7.86 7.05 -8.80
CA TYR A 88 -8.25 7.94 -7.71
C TYR A 88 -9.00 9.18 -8.21
N LYS A 89 -8.55 9.79 -9.31
CA LYS A 89 -9.29 10.89 -9.97
C LYS A 89 -10.70 10.46 -10.34
N TRP A 90 -10.83 9.27 -10.93
CA TRP A 90 -12.12 8.72 -11.32
C TRP A 90 -13.04 8.51 -10.11
N MET A 91 -12.54 7.88 -9.04
CA MET A 91 -13.31 7.64 -7.81
C MET A 91 -13.76 8.93 -7.12
N ALA A 92 -12.97 10.00 -7.24
CA ALA A 92 -13.31 11.33 -6.73
C ALA A 92 -14.21 12.16 -7.67
N GLY A 93 -14.70 11.57 -8.78
CA GLY A 93 -15.58 12.23 -9.72
C GLY A 93 -14.90 13.24 -10.65
N LEU A 94 -13.57 13.20 -10.76
CA LEU A 94 -12.81 14.04 -11.68
C LEU A 94 -12.60 13.34 -13.04
N PRO A 95 -12.36 14.12 -14.11
CA PRO A 95 -12.00 13.55 -15.41
C PRO A 95 -10.73 12.70 -15.29
N SER A 96 -10.86 11.40 -15.59
CA SER A 96 -9.73 10.49 -15.78
C SER A 96 -9.32 10.42 -17.25
N LYS A 97 -8.03 10.29 -17.54
CA LYS A 97 -7.50 10.13 -18.89
C LYS A 97 -7.43 8.65 -19.30
N ILE A 98 -7.45 8.43 -20.61
CA ILE A 98 -6.99 7.17 -21.21
C ILE A 98 -5.45 7.17 -21.19
N PRO A 99 -4.79 6.00 -21.10
CA PRO A 99 -3.35 5.91 -21.26
C PRO A 99 -2.84 6.64 -22.49
N ASP A 100 -1.87 7.52 -22.23
CA ASP A 100 -1.00 8.10 -23.25
C ASP A 100 0.41 7.73 -22.79
N LEU A 101 0.85 6.56 -23.24
CA LEU A 101 2.13 5.96 -22.84
C LEU A 101 3.33 6.71 -23.44
N ASP A 102 3.08 7.56 -24.44
CA ASP A 102 4.08 8.43 -25.06
C ASP A 102 4.17 9.80 -24.37
N ALA A 103 3.24 10.12 -23.48
CA ALA A 103 3.28 11.38 -22.74
C ALA A 103 4.52 11.44 -21.83
N PRO A 104 5.18 12.61 -21.75
CA PRO A 104 6.33 12.78 -20.86
C PRO A 104 5.95 12.47 -19.42
N ILE A 105 6.80 11.66 -18.78
CA ILE A 105 6.75 11.36 -17.35
C ILE A 105 6.76 12.69 -16.59
N ARG A 106 5.82 12.84 -15.65
CA ARG A 106 5.69 14.06 -14.84
C ARG A 106 6.93 14.30 -13.98
N ASN A 107 7.26 15.56 -13.73
CA ASN A 107 8.23 15.92 -12.70
C ASN A 107 7.76 15.37 -11.35
N GLU A 108 8.60 14.55 -10.72
CA GLU A 108 8.31 13.96 -9.42
C GLU A 108 8.34 15.03 -8.34
N THR A 109 7.24 15.17 -7.62
CA THR A 109 7.24 15.95 -6.37
C THR A 109 7.76 15.05 -5.27
N THR A 110 8.67 15.53 -4.44
CA THR A 110 9.16 14.79 -3.28
C THR A 110 8.87 15.53 -1.99
N ILE A 111 8.67 14.77 -0.91
CA ILE A 111 8.46 15.28 0.44
C ILE A 111 9.55 14.69 1.33
N GLN A 112 10.22 15.56 2.07
CA GLN A 112 11.27 15.15 2.99
C GLN A 112 10.66 14.66 4.31
N LEU A 113 10.89 13.39 4.64
CA LEU A 113 10.51 12.76 5.90
C LEU A 113 11.79 12.27 6.60
N GLY A 114 12.25 13.03 7.59
CA GLY A 114 13.54 12.81 8.23
C GLY A 114 14.68 13.01 7.24
N LYS A 115 15.51 11.98 7.02
CA LYS A 115 16.61 12.01 6.04
C LYS A 115 16.20 11.52 4.64
N HIS A 116 14.96 11.09 4.45
CA HIS A 116 14.47 10.45 3.24
C HIS A 116 13.61 11.39 2.40
N ASN A 117 13.74 11.33 1.08
CA ASN A 117 12.87 12.02 0.14
C ASN A 117 11.88 11.01 -0.44
N ILE A 118 10.61 11.17 -0.13
CA ILE A 118 9.54 10.26 -0.57
C ILE A 118 8.84 10.87 -1.77
N SER A 119 8.62 10.09 -2.83
CA SER A 119 7.84 10.53 -3.97
C SER A 119 6.39 10.75 -3.55
N ALA A 120 5.81 11.88 -3.98
CA ALA A 120 4.48 12.29 -3.62
C ALA A 120 3.71 12.69 -4.86
N SER A 121 2.58 12.03 -5.09
CA SER A 121 1.57 12.53 -6.02
C SER A 121 0.65 13.50 -5.31
N LEU A 122 0.75 14.77 -5.71
CA LEU A 122 -0.21 15.81 -5.37
C LEU A 122 -1.12 16.00 -6.58
N LEU A 123 -2.42 15.76 -6.38
CA LEU A 123 -3.42 15.97 -7.42
C LEU A 123 -3.98 17.39 -7.22
N PRO A 124 -3.62 18.38 -8.05
CA PRO A 124 -3.96 19.79 -7.78
C PRO A 124 -5.46 20.04 -7.68
N ASP A 125 -6.24 19.27 -8.43
CA ASP A 125 -7.70 19.32 -8.44
C ASP A 125 -8.33 18.59 -7.23
N MET A 126 -7.52 17.95 -6.37
CA MET A 126 -7.92 17.24 -5.14
C MET A 126 -6.93 17.51 -3.99
N PRO A 127 -6.94 18.71 -3.40
CA PRO A 127 -6.00 19.07 -2.34
C PRO A 127 -6.16 18.24 -1.05
N ASN A 128 -7.28 17.51 -0.90
CA ASN A 128 -7.55 16.59 0.19
C ASN A 128 -6.93 15.19 -0.01
N LEU A 129 -6.35 14.92 -1.18
CA LEU A 129 -5.76 13.63 -1.53
C LEU A 129 -4.25 13.74 -1.78
N GLN A 130 -3.52 12.73 -1.30
CA GLN A 130 -2.11 12.56 -1.56
C GLN A 130 -1.79 11.07 -1.66
N ILE A 131 -0.91 10.70 -2.58
CA ILE A 131 -0.31 9.36 -2.62
C ILE A 131 1.19 9.50 -2.39
N LEU A 132 1.74 8.69 -1.49
CA LEU A 132 3.16 8.62 -1.16
C LEU A 132 3.70 7.28 -1.65
N TYR A 133 4.78 7.31 -2.42
CA TYR A 133 5.42 6.11 -2.96
C TYR A 133 6.81 5.98 -2.34
N LEU A 134 7.02 4.90 -1.57
CA LEU A 134 8.33 4.58 -1.01
C LEU A 134 9.22 3.85 -2.03
N ARG A 135 8.59 3.21 -3.02
CA ARG A 135 9.23 2.53 -4.16
C ARG A 135 10.26 1.49 -3.74
N LEU A 136 9.97 0.75 -2.67
CA LEU A 136 10.79 -0.37 -2.21
C LEU A 136 10.69 -1.55 -3.20
N PRO A 137 11.65 -2.48 -3.19
CA PRO A 137 11.52 -3.74 -3.93
C PRO A 137 10.40 -4.58 -3.33
N ASP A 138 9.62 -5.20 -4.21
CA ASP A 138 8.67 -6.24 -3.84
C ASP A 138 9.39 -7.59 -3.68
N SER A 139 8.65 -8.58 -3.23
CA SER A 139 9.18 -9.90 -2.93
C SER A 139 8.39 -11.02 -3.58
N THR A 140 8.96 -12.22 -3.57
CA THR A 140 8.20 -13.43 -3.86
C THR A 140 7.11 -13.61 -2.80
N HIS A 141 6.16 -14.51 -3.05
CA HIS A 141 5.03 -14.77 -2.16
C HIS A 141 5.44 -15.02 -0.69
N GLY A 142 6.49 -15.81 -0.48
CA GLY A 142 7.08 -16.11 0.83
C GLY A 142 8.02 -15.02 1.36
N GLY A 143 8.25 -13.94 0.63
CA GLY A 143 9.03 -12.79 1.11
C GLY A 143 10.54 -12.89 0.86
N GLN A 144 10.99 -13.70 -0.11
CA GLN A 144 12.43 -13.90 -0.36
C GLN A 144 13.08 -12.74 -1.12
N GLY A 145 12.30 -11.83 -1.69
CA GLY A 145 12.81 -10.77 -2.57
C GLY A 145 13.22 -11.33 -3.95
N TYR A 146 13.28 -10.47 -4.94
CA TYR A 146 13.68 -10.89 -6.30
C TYR A 146 15.19 -10.74 -6.53
N PRO A 147 15.80 -11.61 -7.36
CA PRO A 147 17.22 -11.49 -7.72
C PRO A 147 17.60 -10.14 -8.32
N ALA A 148 16.69 -9.51 -9.07
CA ALA A 148 16.87 -8.19 -9.65
C ALA A 148 17.19 -7.10 -8.61
N TYR A 149 16.80 -7.30 -7.36
CA TYR A 149 17.01 -6.40 -6.23
C TYR A 149 17.83 -7.06 -5.13
N ASN A 150 18.74 -7.98 -5.49
CA ASN A 150 19.61 -8.71 -4.55
C ASN A 150 18.86 -9.47 -3.45
N GLY A 151 17.59 -9.83 -3.70
CA GLY A 151 16.74 -10.48 -2.71
C GLY A 151 16.38 -9.59 -1.51
N GLU A 152 16.44 -8.27 -1.66
CA GLU A 152 15.92 -7.33 -0.65
C GLU A 152 14.38 -7.46 -0.54
N SER A 153 13.84 -7.43 0.68
CA SER A 153 12.40 -7.48 0.95
C SER A 153 12.06 -6.91 2.32
N LEU A 154 10.81 -6.47 2.51
CA LEU A 154 10.32 -6.03 3.82
C LEU A 154 10.43 -7.15 4.86
N ARG A 155 10.16 -8.40 4.47
CA ARG A 155 10.30 -9.56 5.37
C ARG A 155 11.73 -9.67 5.89
N LYS A 156 12.74 -9.66 5.01
CA LYS A 156 14.15 -9.82 5.42
C LYS A 156 14.68 -8.64 6.23
N LEU A 157 14.10 -7.44 6.05
CA LEU A 157 14.46 -6.26 6.84
C LEU A 157 14.00 -6.39 8.30
N TYR A 158 12.86 -7.03 8.57
CA TYR A 158 12.26 -7.12 9.91
C TYR A 158 12.40 -8.49 10.59
N TYR A 159 12.50 -9.57 9.82
CA TYR A 159 12.81 -10.91 10.28
C TYR A 159 14.19 -11.26 9.74
N PRO A 160 15.23 -11.25 10.59
CA PRO A 160 16.61 -10.93 10.23
C PRO A 160 17.11 -11.65 8.99
N GLY A 161 17.37 -10.88 7.94
CA GLY A 161 17.98 -11.33 6.68
C GLY A 161 18.84 -10.24 6.01
N ILE A 162 18.50 -8.96 6.17
CA ILE A 162 19.26 -7.80 5.65
C ILE A 162 19.22 -6.65 6.68
N GLN A 163 20.20 -5.73 6.61
CA GLN A 163 20.24 -4.54 7.49
C GLN A 163 19.53 -3.33 6.90
N THR A 164 19.46 -3.28 5.57
CA THR A 164 18.90 -2.16 4.81
C THR A 164 18.12 -2.63 3.61
N ILE A 165 17.16 -1.82 3.16
CA ILE A 165 16.42 -1.95 1.91
C ILE A 165 16.55 -0.64 1.12
N THR A 166 16.69 -0.69 -0.21
CA THR A 166 16.90 0.50 -1.06
C THR A 166 15.80 0.65 -2.09
N SER A 167 15.34 1.87 -2.34
CA SER A 167 14.35 2.16 -3.37
C SER A 167 14.82 1.75 -4.77
N THR A 168 13.87 1.37 -5.63
CA THR A 168 14.14 0.80 -6.97
C THR A 168 14.21 1.85 -8.08
N ASP A 169 13.97 3.12 -7.75
CA ASP A 169 13.86 4.25 -8.69
C ASP A 169 15.18 4.95 -9.01
N GLY A 170 16.31 4.39 -8.56
CA GLY A 170 17.64 4.94 -8.80
C GLY A 170 17.98 6.17 -7.96
N THR A 171 17.10 6.60 -7.05
CA THR A 171 17.37 7.71 -6.12
C THR A 171 18.28 7.30 -4.95
N ASN A 172 18.53 5.99 -4.79
CA ASN A 172 19.32 5.39 -3.70
C ASN A 172 18.80 5.76 -2.31
N ASN A 173 17.47 5.78 -2.16
CA ASN A 173 16.86 6.02 -0.87
C ASN A 173 16.89 4.71 -0.05
N THR A 174 17.86 4.60 0.86
CA THR A 174 18.13 3.38 1.63
C THR A 174 17.66 3.49 3.08
N TYR A 175 16.91 2.49 3.55
CA TYR A 175 16.27 2.45 4.86
C TYR A 175 16.79 1.28 5.69
N THR A 176 17.11 1.53 6.95
CA THR A 176 17.05 0.49 7.99
C THR A 176 15.60 0.23 8.41
N ALA A 177 15.34 -0.82 9.19
CA ALA A 177 14.03 -1.03 9.79
C ALA A 177 13.60 0.19 10.63
N GLN A 178 14.51 0.76 11.42
CA GLN A 178 14.23 1.96 12.22
C GLN A 178 13.88 3.16 11.34
N ASP A 179 14.61 3.38 10.25
CA ASP A 179 14.34 4.47 9.31
C ASP A 179 12.92 4.38 8.71
N LEU A 180 12.52 3.18 8.26
CA LEU A 180 11.19 2.97 7.68
C LEU A 180 10.08 3.19 8.71
N ASN A 181 10.30 2.73 9.94
CA ASN A 181 9.37 2.97 11.03
C ASN A 181 9.21 4.46 11.37
N ASP A 182 10.31 5.22 11.33
CA ASP A 182 10.28 6.65 11.62
C ASP A 182 9.61 7.45 10.49
N VAL A 183 9.80 7.03 9.23
CA VAL A 183 9.03 7.56 8.08
C VAL A 183 7.54 7.35 8.29
N ILE A 184 7.11 6.13 8.62
CA ILE A 184 5.70 5.82 8.88
C ILE A 184 5.18 6.63 10.08
N ALA A 185 5.93 6.72 11.18
CA ALA A 185 5.55 7.51 12.34
C ALA A 185 5.35 9.00 11.98
N MET A 186 6.26 9.58 11.18
CA MET A 186 6.12 10.96 10.70
C MET A 186 4.88 11.14 9.82
N ILE A 187 4.57 10.20 8.92
CA ILE A 187 3.35 10.25 8.10
C ILE A 187 2.11 10.26 9.00
N LEU A 188 2.03 9.31 9.95
CA LEU A 188 0.90 9.18 10.88
C LEU A 188 0.73 10.46 11.72
N GLN A 189 1.83 11.03 12.23
CA GLN A 189 1.82 12.25 13.05
C GLN A 189 1.45 13.49 12.24
N PHE A 190 2.02 13.68 11.04
CA PHE A 190 1.74 14.86 10.21
C PHE A 190 0.31 14.89 9.71
N ARG A 191 -0.27 13.74 9.36
CA ARG A 191 -1.66 13.66 8.88
C ARG A 191 -2.67 13.65 10.03
N GLN A 192 -2.25 13.36 11.26
CA GLN A 192 -3.14 13.24 12.43
C GLN A 192 -4.38 12.37 12.12
N ALA A 193 -4.18 11.29 11.37
CA ALA A 193 -5.29 10.50 10.86
C ALA A 193 -5.97 9.73 11.98
N SER A 194 -7.31 9.74 11.96
CA SER A 194 -8.12 9.02 12.94
C SER A 194 -8.46 7.60 12.49
N ASN A 195 -8.40 7.34 11.18
CA ASN A 195 -8.68 6.04 10.58
C ASN A 195 -7.46 5.59 9.77
N ILE A 196 -7.00 4.37 10.05
CA ILE A 196 -5.86 3.76 9.39
C ILE A 196 -6.34 2.45 8.79
N HIS A 197 -6.09 2.28 7.50
CA HIS A 197 -6.49 1.13 6.72
C HIS A 197 -5.23 0.38 6.33
N VAL A 198 -5.15 -0.89 6.69
CA VAL A 198 -3.99 -1.77 6.45
C VAL A 198 -4.46 -3.07 5.81
N LEU A 199 -3.58 -3.77 5.12
CA LEU A 199 -3.85 -5.14 4.66
C LEU A 199 -3.85 -6.13 5.84
N SER A 200 -3.78 -7.43 5.56
CA SER A 200 -3.90 -8.45 6.59
C SER A 200 -2.62 -8.55 7.44
N TYR A 201 -2.64 -8.02 8.67
CA TYR A 201 -1.48 -8.09 9.57
C TYR A 201 -1.44 -9.35 10.46
N GLN A 202 -2.56 -10.07 10.53
CA GLN A 202 -2.74 -11.23 11.43
C GLN A 202 -2.39 -12.56 10.77
N ASP A 203 -2.35 -12.61 9.44
CA ASP A 203 -2.02 -13.85 8.72
C ASP A 203 -0.59 -14.30 8.98
N GLU A 204 -0.38 -15.61 8.89
CA GLU A 204 0.92 -16.23 9.09
C GLU A 204 1.81 -16.03 7.87
N LEU A 205 3.09 -15.75 8.13
CA LEU A 205 4.10 -15.70 7.08
C LEU A 205 4.45 -17.14 6.66
N SER A 206 4.16 -17.49 5.41
CA SER A 206 4.64 -18.77 4.84
C SER A 206 6.16 -18.88 4.99
N PRO A 207 6.75 -20.05 5.30
CA PRO A 207 8.20 -20.20 5.39
C PRO A 207 8.90 -20.02 4.03
N ASP A 208 8.22 -20.32 2.93
CA ASP A 208 8.75 -20.28 1.56
C ASP A 208 7.64 -20.02 0.51
N ASP A 209 7.99 -20.16 -0.78
CA ASP A 209 7.09 -19.97 -1.92
C ASP A 209 6.27 -21.23 -2.28
N ASN A 210 6.27 -22.28 -1.46
CA ASN A 210 5.57 -23.53 -1.78
C ASN A 210 4.09 -23.52 -1.33
N ASP A 211 3.71 -22.63 -0.41
CA ASP A 211 2.35 -22.55 0.16
C ASP A 211 1.53 -21.36 -0.38
N VAL A 212 1.82 -20.91 -1.61
CA VAL A 212 1.16 -19.74 -2.21
C VAL A 212 -0.37 -19.86 -2.28
N HIS A 213 -0.90 -21.08 -2.30
CA HIS A 213 -2.33 -21.35 -2.45
C HIS A 213 -3.12 -21.28 -1.15
N SER A 214 -2.47 -21.33 0.01
CA SER A 214 -3.12 -21.28 1.33
C SER A 214 -2.56 -20.20 2.25
N SER A 215 -1.64 -19.38 1.76
CA SER A 215 -1.04 -18.28 2.50
C SER A 215 -1.27 -16.93 1.83
N GLU A 216 -1.11 -15.89 2.63
CA GLU A 216 -1.13 -14.49 2.21
C GLU A 216 0.26 -14.05 1.73
N HIS A 217 0.32 -13.12 0.77
CA HIS A 217 1.58 -12.58 0.27
C HIS A 217 2.36 -11.92 1.41
N ALA A 218 3.67 -12.21 1.49
CA ALA A 218 4.50 -11.68 2.56
C ALA A 218 4.52 -10.15 2.60
N ASP A 219 4.48 -9.46 1.46
CA ASP A 219 4.44 -8.00 1.45
C ASP A 219 3.12 -7.42 1.97
N HIS A 220 1.97 -8.08 1.77
CA HIS A 220 0.70 -7.67 2.37
C HIS A 220 0.77 -7.78 3.90
N ILE A 221 1.31 -8.89 4.41
CA ILE A 221 1.51 -9.09 5.85
C ILE A 221 2.49 -8.08 6.42
N MET A 222 3.65 -7.92 5.79
CA MET A 222 4.73 -7.08 6.30
C MET A 222 4.37 -5.60 6.28
N SER A 223 3.77 -5.11 5.19
CA SER A 223 3.30 -3.72 5.11
C SER A 223 2.34 -3.39 6.27
N ALA A 224 1.36 -4.26 6.52
CA ALA A 224 0.39 -4.07 7.59
C ALA A 224 1.02 -4.21 8.99
N ARG A 225 1.87 -5.21 9.22
CA ARG A 225 2.55 -5.42 10.52
C ARG A 225 3.47 -4.28 10.91
N ILE A 226 4.20 -3.69 9.96
CA ILE A 226 5.09 -2.55 10.22
C ILE A 226 4.27 -1.36 10.73
N VAL A 227 3.14 -1.05 10.07
CA VAL A 227 2.23 0.02 10.50
C VAL A 227 1.68 -0.25 11.91
N MET A 228 1.23 -1.48 12.17
CA MET A 228 0.75 -1.87 13.50
C MET A 228 1.82 -1.78 14.59
N TRP A 229 3.07 -2.12 14.26
CA TRP A 229 4.20 -1.97 15.16
C TRP A 229 4.46 -0.51 15.51
N VAL A 230 4.43 0.39 14.52
CA VAL A 230 4.58 1.84 14.74
C VAL A 230 3.42 2.38 15.59
N ILE A 231 2.17 2.05 15.27
CA ILE A 231 0.99 2.48 16.06
C ILE A 231 1.16 2.09 17.54
N LYS A 232 1.59 0.85 17.80
CA LYS A 232 1.83 0.35 19.16
C LYS A 232 3.02 1.04 19.85
N ARG A 233 4.13 1.23 19.12
CA ARG A 233 5.34 1.89 19.62
C ARG A 233 5.06 3.34 20.03
N GLU A 234 4.34 4.07 19.18
CA GLU A 234 3.98 5.48 19.37
C GLU A 234 2.76 5.67 20.29
N LYS A 235 2.12 4.57 20.74
CA LYS A 235 0.92 4.58 21.60
C LYS A 235 -0.21 5.42 21.00
N MET A 236 -0.43 5.30 19.70
CA MET A 236 -1.44 6.11 19.00
C MET A 236 -2.85 5.59 19.29
N GLU A 237 -3.77 6.50 19.59
CA GLU A 237 -5.20 6.20 19.73
C GLU A 237 -5.89 6.44 18.38
N VAL A 238 -5.95 5.38 17.57
CA VAL A 238 -6.44 5.41 16.19
C VAL A 238 -7.39 4.25 15.93
N LYS A 239 -8.33 4.44 15.00
CA LYS A 239 -9.14 3.34 14.49
C LYS A 239 -8.35 2.65 13.39
N VAL A 240 -8.15 1.34 13.52
CA VAL A 240 -7.54 0.51 12.48
C VAL A 240 -8.59 -0.38 11.86
N GLN A 241 -8.68 -0.36 10.53
CA GLN A 241 -9.41 -1.33 9.73
C GLN A 241 -8.39 -2.19 8.97
N SER A 242 -8.46 -3.51 9.12
CA SER A 242 -7.64 -4.46 8.37
C SER A 242 -8.49 -5.18 7.33
N TYR A 243 -7.91 -5.44 6.16
CA TYR A 243 -8.57 -6.04 5.01
C TYR A 243 -7.90 -7.37 4.67
N ALA A 244 -8.70 -8.38 4.34
CA ALA A 244 -8.17 -9.62 3.77
C ALA A 244 -7.69 -9.34 2.34
N SER A 245 -6.55 -9.93 1.96
CA SER A 245 -5.98 -9.76 0.62
C SER A 245 -6.08 -11.05 -0.19
N ASP A 246 -5.00 -11.78 -0.43
CA ASP A 246 -4.98 -12.98 -1.27
C ASP A 246 -5.96 -14.05 -0.79
N LEU A 247 -6.00 -14.31 0.52
CA LEU A 247 -6.84 -15.37 1.09
C LEU A 247 -8.33 -15.11 0.90
N MET A 248 -8.72 -13.86 0.63
CA MET A 248 -10.10 -13.49 0.32
C MET A 248 -10.67 -14.27 -0.86
N ARG A 249 -9.84 -14.73 -1.82
CA ARG A 249 -10.30 -15.54 -2.96
C ARG A 249 -11.03 -16.83 -2.57
N SER A 250 -10.70 -17.37 -1.39
CA SER A 250 -11.30 -18.61 -0.86
C SER A 250 -12.66 -18.39 -0.20
N LEU A 251 -13.04 -17.13 0.02
CA LEU A 251 -14.30 -16.75 0.65
C LEU A 251 -15.41 -16.61 -0.39
N ALA A 252 -16.66 -16.61 0.06
CA ALA A 252 -17.80 -16.35 -0.80
C ALA A 252 -17.78 -14.91 -1.33
N ALA A 253 -18.35 -14.66 -2.52
CA ALA A 253 -18.62 -13.30 -2.96
C ALA A 253 -19.58 -12.62 -1.96
N ASN A 254 -19.28 -11.39 -1.57
CA ASN A 254 -20.11 -10.63 -0.61
C ASN A 254 -20.45 -9.22 -1.09
N ILE A 255 -19.96 -8.79 -2.27
CA ILE A 255 -20.42 -7.59 -2.95
C ILE A 255 -21.45 -8.00 -4.00
N ASN A 256 -22.62 -7.34 -4.01
CA ASN A 256 -23.62 -7.55 -5.05
C ASN A 256 -23.13 -6.95 -6.38
N VAL A 257 -23.04 -7.77 -7.44
CA VAL A 257 -22.56 -7.36 -8.78
C VAL A 257 -23.41 -6.29 -9.47
N THR A 258 -24.64 -6.05 -8.98
CA THR A 258 -25.51 -4.96 -9.46
C THR A 258 -25.41 -3.69 -8.61
N SER A 259 -24.61 -3.71 -7.54
CA SER A 259 -24.47 -2.57 -6.63
C SER A 259 -23.58 -1.47 -7.20
N THR A 260 -23.72 -0.27 -6.63
CA THR A 260 -22.80 0.83 -6.93
C THR A 260 -21.38 0.51 -6.48
N ASP A 261 -21.20 -0.17 -5.34
CA ASP A 261 -19.88 -0.52 -4.81
C ASP A 261 -19.12 -1.46 -5.75
N TYR A 262 -19.79 -2.48 -6.29
CA TYR A 262 -19.19 -3.35 -7.30
C TYR A 262 -18.75 -2.55 -8.52
N ARG A 263 -19.66 -1.76 -9.12
CA ARG A 263 -19.35 -0.96 -10.31
C ARG A 263 -18.20 0.01 -10.06
N MET A 264 -18.19 0.70 -8.92
CA MET A 264 -17.12 1.65 -8.58
C MET A 264 -15.78 0.95 -8.39
N LYS A 265 -15.78 -0.21 -7.74
CA LYS A 265 -14.59 -1.04 -7.56
C LYS A 265 -14.04 -1.55 -8.89
N THR A 266 -14.90 -2.09 -9.76
CA THR A 266 -14.50 -2.59 -11.09
C THR A 266 -13.98 -1.48 -11.98
N ASP A 267 -14.69 -0.36 -12.04
CA ASP A 267 -14.31 0.75 -12.93
C ASP A 267 -13.00 1.40 -12.47
N ALA A 268 -12.81 1.59 -11.16
CA ALA A 268 -11.56 2.10 -10.61
C ALA A 268 -10.38 1.16 -10.88
N TYR A 269 -10.58 -0.16 -10.72
CA TYR A 269 -9.57 -1.16 -11.10
C TYR A 269 -9.21 -1.05 -12.59
N LEU A 270 -10.19 -0.96 -13.48
CA LEU A 270 -9.95 -0.88 -14.93
C LEU A 270 -9.25 0.43 -15.34
N LYS A 271 -9.41 1.52 -14.58
CA LYS A 271 -8.58 2.73 -14.77
C LYS A 271 -7.11 2.47 -14.51
N TYR A 272 -6.79 1.75 -13.43
CA TYR A 272 -5.43 1.34 -13.13
C TYR A 272 -4.90 0.34 -14.17
N ALA A 273 -5.68 -0.71 -14.46
CA ALA A 273 -5.27 -1.81 -15.32
C ALA A 273 -4.86 -1.34 -16.72
N ALA A 274 -5.49 -0.29 -17.25
CA ALA A 274 -5.12 0.30 -18.54
C ALA A 274 -3.64 0.78 -18.61
N TYR A 275 -2.98 0.98 -17.47
CA TYR A 275 -1.57 1.36 -17.37
C TYR A 275 -0.65 0.22 -16.90
N ASP A 276 -1.18 -0.95 -16.53
CA ASP A 276 -0.38 -2.09 -16.10
C ASP A 276 -0.63 -3.28 -17.04
N ALA A 277 0.33 -3.55 -17.92
CA ALA A 277 0.18 -4.62 -18.92
C ALA A 277 0.11 -6.03 -18.30
N ASN A 278 0.45 -6.18 -17.00
CA ASN A 278 0.31 -7.46 -16.30
C ASN A 278 -1.14 -7.74 -15.86
N MET A 279 -1.97 -6.69 -15.78
CA MET A 279 -3.36 -6.78 -15.34
C MET A 279 -4.29 -7.19 -16.48
N CYS A 280 -5.49 -7.70 -16.16
CA CYS A 280 -6.56 -7.87 -17.15
C CYS A 280 -7.22 -6.52 -17.43
N HIS A 281 -7.50 -6.21 -18.70
CA HIS A 281 -7.95 -4.88 -19.15
C HIS A 281 -9.46 -4.80 -19.40
N SER A 282 -10.19 -5.89 -19.14
CA SER A 282 -11.65 -5.94 -19.17
C SER A 282 -12.17 -7.00 -18.20
N LEU A 283 -13.43 -6.89 -17.77
CA LEU A 283 -14.06 -7.91 -16.92
C LEU A 283 -14.09 -9.29 -17.59
N GLU A 284 -14.34 -9.34 -18.91
CA GLU A 284 -14.28 -10.58 -19.69
C GLU A 284 -12.89 -11.22 -19.63
N GLU A 285 -11.84 -10.42 -19.79
CA GLU A 285 -10.47 -10.92 -19.68
C GLU A 285 -10.16 -11.41 -18.25
N CYS A 286 -10.58 -10.67 -17.23
CA CYS A 286 -10.40 -11.06 -15.83
C CYS A 286 -11.09 -12.40 -15.53
N ASP A 287 -12.33 -12.58 -16.02
CA ASP A 287 -13.08 -13.83 -15.89
C ASP A 287 -12.40 -14.98 -16.63
N ASP A 288 -11.88 -14.71 -17.82
CA ASP A 288 -11.18 -15.71 -18.62
C ASP A 288 -9.87 -16.17 -18.00
N ARG A 289 -9.10 -15.24 -17.39
CA ARG A 289 -7.92 -15.59 -16.61
C ARG A 289 -8.30 -16.42 -15.39
N TYR A 290 -9.33 -16.01 -14.64
CA TYR A 290 -9.80 -16.74 -13.45
C TYR A 290 -10.28 -18.15 -13.77
N LYS A 291 -11.05 -18.36 -14.85
CA LYS A 291 -11.48 -19.69 -15.30
C LYS A 291 -10.32 -20.60 -15.71
N LYS A 292 -9.23 -20.02 -16.21
CA LYS A 292 -8.03 -20.74 -16.63
C LYS A 292 -7.08 -21.00 -15.47
N ALA A 293 -7.15 -20.22 -14.39
CA ALA A 293 -6.31 -20.38 -13.22
C ALA A 293 -6.48 -21.80 -12.63
N LYS A 294 -5.37 -22.54 -12.53
CA LYS A 294 -5.35 -23.87 -11.92
C LYS A 294 -4.64 -23.79 -10.56
N PRO A 295 -5.37 -23.49 -9.46
CA PRO A 295 -4.80 -23.23 -8.13
C PRO A 295 -3.98 -24.36 -7.49
N TYR A 296 -3.82 -25.51 -8.14
CA TYR A 296 -3.04 -26.63 -7.61
C TYR A 296 -2.04 -27.19 -8.64
N LEU A 297 -1.95 -26.58 -9.82
CA LEU A 297 -1.12 -27.04 -10.93
C LEU A 297 -0.18 -25.96 -11.45
N ASP A 298 -0.55 -24.68 -11.33
CA ASP A 298 0.25 -23.54 -11.76
C ASP A 298 0.70 -22.71 -10.55
N GLN A 299 1.85 -22.02 -10.66
CA GLN A 299 2.30 -21.06 -9.65
C GLN A 299 1.21 -19.98 -9.48
N TYR A 300 0.77 -19.73 -8.24
CA TYR A 300 -0.24 -18.71 -7.95
C TYR A 300 0.18 -17.35 -8.53
N GLY A 301 -0.66 -16.79 -9.40
CA GLY A 301 -0.56 -15.42 -9.87
C GLY A 301 -1.78 -14.64 -9.44
N GLU A 302 -1.61 -13.70 -8.50
CA GLU A 302 -2.68 -12.79 -8.03
C GLU A 302 -3.47 -12.18 -9.20
N VAL A 303 -2.78 -11.80 -10.28
CA VAL A 303 -3.35 -11.20 -11.50
C VAL A 303 -4.41 -12.07 -12.19
N ASP A 304 -4.42 -13.39 -11.94
CA ASP A 304 -5.41 -14.30 -12.50
C ASP A 304 -6.67 -14.41 -11.63
N TYR A 305 -6.63 -13.90 -10.39
CA TYR A 305 -7.74 -13.96 -9.43
C TYR A 305 -8.51 -12.64 -9.30
N VAL A 306 -8.18 -11.64 -10.12
CA VAL A 306 -8.79 -10.30 -10.09
C VAL A 306 -10.32 -10.36 -10.10
N SER A 307 -10.94 -11.15 -10.98
CA SER A 307 -12.41 -11.27 -11.02
C SER A 307 -12.99 -11.69 -9.67
N ALA A 308 -12.35 -12.65 -9.00
CA ALA A 308 -12.76 -13.06 -7.66
C ALA A 308 -12.60 -11.93 -6.63
N PHE A 309 -11.53 -11.14 -6.69
CA PHE A 309 -11.33 -10.03 -5.75
C PHE A 309 -12.33 -8.90 -5.95
N LEU A 310 -12.76 -8.62 -7.18
CA LEU A 310 -13.72 -7.55 -7.49
C LEU A 310 -15.11 -7.80 -6.88
N GLU A 311 -15.48 -9.06 -6.63
CA GLU A 311 -16.76 -9.45 -6.02
C GLU A 311 -16.72 -9.53 -4.48
N ARG A 312 -15.59 -9.17 -3.85
CA ARG A 312 -15.34 -9.43 -2.43
C ARG A 312 -14.76 -8.20 -1.72
N ALA A 313 -15.19 -7.97 -0.49
CA ALA A 313 -14.59 -7.02 0.44
C ALA A 313 -14.68 -7.61 1.86
N TYR A 314 -13.57 -8.11 2.38
CA TYR A 314 -13.52 -8.76 3.68
C TYR A 314 -12.59 -8.03 4.64
N TYR A 315 -13.03 -7.96 5.89
CA TYR A 315 -12.28 -7.36 6.98
C TYR A 315 -11.63 -8.45 7.84
N VAL A 316 -10.39 -8.23 8.26
CA VAL A 316 -9.75 -9.05 9.28
C VAL A 316 -10.19 -8.53 10.65
N VAL A 317 -10.96 -9.34 11.37
CA VAL A 317 -11.47 -8.97 12.69
C VAL A 317 -10.42 -9.30 13.74
N ASP A 318 -9.98 -8.29 14.47
CA ASP A 318 -9.08 -8.49 15.61
C ASP A 318 -9.78 -9.32 16.70
N GLN A 319 -9.43 -10.60 16.80
CA GLN A 319 -10.00 -11.50 17.81
C GLN A 319 -9.74 -11.02 19.24
N SER A 320 -8.68 -10.23 19.49
CA SER A 320 -8.41 -9.68 20.83
C SER A 320 -9.48 -8.66 21.27
N ARG A 321 -10.16 -8.00 20.32
CA ARG A 321 -11.29 -7.09 20.63
C ARG A 321 -12.62 -7.82 20.84
N LEU A 322 -12.75 -9.07 20.39
CA LEU A 322 -13.95 -9.89 20.62
C LEU A 322 -13.92 -10.56 22.00
N ASP A 323 -12.73 -10.79 22.56
CA ASP A 323 -12.56 -11.49 23.84
C ASP A 323 -12.60 -10.59 25.09
N GLY A 324 -12.76 -9.28 24.93
CA GLY A 324 -12.94 -8.35 26.04
C GLY A 324 -11.80 -8.37 27.09
N ARG A 325 -10.57 -8.69 26.68
CA ARG A 325 -9.37 -8.69 27.53
C ARG A 325 -8.34 -7.66 27.06
#